data_AF-A0A382NGU7-F1
#
_entry.id   AF-A0A382NGU7-F1
#
_cell.length_a   1.000
_cell.length_b   1.000
_cell.length_c   1.000
_cell.angle_alpha   90.00
_cell.angle_beta   90.00
_cell.angle_gamma   90.00
#
_symmetry.space_group_name_H-M   'P 1'
#
loop_
_entity.id
_entity.type
_entity.pdbx_description
1 polymer ?
#
loop_
_entity_poly.entity_id
_entity_poly.type
_entity_poly.pdbx_seq_one_letter_code
_entity_poly.pdbx_strand_id
1 'polypeptide(L)' 'MYEFFERLVCIALPRSRDFRGLSFKSFDGRGNYNFGVKEQIIFAEINYDNIDSVRGLNVTITTS' A
#
# COMPACT_ATOMS: atom_id res chain seq x y z
N MET A 1 -7.55 10.19 -6.18
CA MET A 1 -7.84 9.41 -4.95
C MET A 1 -8.35 8.01 -5.30
N TYR A 2 -9.51 7.86 -5.94
CA TYR A 2 -10.03 6.53 -6.29
C TYR A 2 -9.15 5.73 -7.25
N GLU A 3 -8.55 6.37 -8.24
CA GLU A 3 -7.61 5.68 -9.15
C GLU A 3 -6.37 5.15 -8.42
N PHE A 4 -5.80 5.92 -7.49
CA PHE A 4 -4.70 5.44 -6.65
C PHE A 4 -5.14 4.25 -5.81
N PHE A 5 -6.33 4.33 -5.20
CA PHE A 5 -6.88 3.23 -4.40
C PHE A 5 -7.13 1.97 -5.24
N GLU A 6 -7.67 2.12 -6.45
CA GLU A 6 -7.85 1.01 -7.39
C GLU A 6 -6.51 0.38 -7.77
N ARG A 7 -5.51 1.18 -8.17
CA ARG A 7 -4.16 0.67 -8.47
C ARG A 7 -3.52 0.01 -7.26
N LEU A 8 -3.70 0.57 -6.06
CA LEU A 8 -3.18 0.03 -4.82
C LEU A 8 -3.77 -1.37 -4.55
N VAL A 9 -5.09 -1.52 -4.65
CA VAL A 9 -5.80 -2.77 -4.36
C VAL A 9 -5.63 -3.81 -5.46
N CYS A 10 -5.79 -3.42 -6.72
CA CYS A 10 -5.81 -4.35 -7.86
C CYS A 10 -4.42 -4.73 -8.36
N ILE A 11 -3.41 -3.87 -8.19
CA ILE A 11 -2.08 -4.05 -8.80
C ILE A 11 -0.99 -4.13 -7.73
N ALA A 12 -0.88 -3.12 -6.86
CA ALA A 12 0.27 -3.00 -5.97
C ALA A 12 0.27 -4.03 -4.84
N LEU A 13 -0.84 -4.19 -4.11
CA LEU A 13 -0.93 -5.12 -2.98
C LEU A 13 -0.69 -6.59 -3.39
N PRO A 14 -1.26 -7.11 -4.50
CA PRO A 14 -0.97 -8.46 -4.97
C PRO A 14 0.50 -8.68 -5.40
N ARG A 15 1.19 -7.62 -5.86
CA ARG A 15 2.63 -7.68 -6.21
C ARG A 15 3.54 -7.66 -4.99
N SER A 16 3.02 -7.35 -3.80
CA SER A 16 3.81 -7.37 -2.57
C SER A 16 4.27 -8.79 -2.23
N ARG A 17 5.55 -8.94 -1.88
CA ARG A 17 6.10 -10.23 -1.46
C ARG A 17 5.39 -10.71 -0.19
N ASP A 18 4.94 -11.95 -0.19
CA ASP A 18 4.21 -12.59 0.93
C ASP A 18 2.88 -11.90 1.31
N PHE A 19 2.15 -11.38 0.32
CA PHE A 19 0.82 -10.80 0.59
C PHE A 19 -0.17 -11.86 1.09
N ARG A 20 -0.59 -11.75 2.36
CA ARG A 20 -1.59 -12.64 3.00
C ARG A 20 -2.93 -11.94 3.24
N GLY A 21 -3.14 -10.80 2.59
CA GLY A 21 -4.26 -9.92 2.86
C GLY A 21 -3.95 -8.87 3.92
N LEU A 22 -4.86 -7.92 4.03
CA LEU A 22 -4.82 -6.81 4.97
C LEU A 22 -5.49 -7.21 6.30
N SER A 23 -4.91 -6.81 7.42
CA SER A 23 -5.40 -7.16 8.75
C SER A 23 -6.59 -6.29 9.17
N PHE A 24 -7.70 -6.89 9.59
CA PHE A 24 -8.83 -6.16 10.17
C PHE A 24 -8.49 -5.42 11.48
N LYS A 25 -7.34 -5.70 12.11
CA LYS A 25 -6.92 -5.01 13.34
C LYS A 25 -6.37 -3.60 13.10
N SER A 26 -6.16 -3.23 11.83
CA SER A 26 -5.58 -1.93 11.43
C SER A 26 -6.60 -0.78 11.38
N PHE A 27 -7.86 -1.02 11.75
CA PHE A 27 -8.87 0.02 11.92
C PHE A 27 -8.73 0.70 13.28
N ASP A 28 -8.86 2.03 13.31
CA ASP A 28 -8.73 2.85 14.53
C ASP A 28 -10.03 3.02 15.33
N GLY A 29 -11.11 2.35 14.91
CA GLY A 29 -12.45 2.46 15.52
C GLY A 29 -13.21 3.74 15.15
N ARG A 30 -12.62 4.66 14.39
CA ARG A 30 -13.26 5.88 13.87
C ARG A 30 -13.45 5.85 12.35
N GLY A 31 -13.33 4.67 11.75
CA GLY A 31 -13.42 4.49 10.30
C GLY A 31 -12.11 4.74 9.54
N ASN A 32 -11.01 5.06 10.23
CA ASN A 32 -9.71 5.17 9.55
C ASN A 32 -9.00 3.82 9.54
N TYR A 33 -8.43 3.48 8.39
CA TYR A 33 -7.63 2.30 8.18
C TYR A 33 -6.18 2.67 7.91
N ASN A 34 -5.26 2.13 8.70
CA ASN A 34 -3.83 2.46 8.63
C ASN A 34 -3.00 1.21 8.34
N PHE A 35 -2.15 1.27 7.31
CA PHE A 35 -1.20 0.20 7.04
C PHE A 35 0.09 0.71 6.41
N GLY A 36 1.16 -0.04 6.64
CA GLY A 36 2.48 0.20 6.06
C GLY A 36 2.77 -0.73 4.91
N VAL A 37 3.24 -0.16 3.81
CA VAL A 37 3.89 -0.86 2.70
C VAL A 37 5.39 -0.82 2.96
N LYS A 38 6.01 -2.00 3.08
CA LYS A 38 7.44 -2.10 3.41
C LYS A 38 8.34 -1.61 2.27
N GLU A 39 7.92 -1.82 1.03
CA GLU A 39 8.73 -1.56 -0.14
C GLU A 39 7.86 -0.87 -1.20
N GLN A 40 8.22 0.35 -1.60
CA GLN A 40 7.47 1.09 -2.63
C GLN A 40 7.53 0.43 -4.02
N ILE A 41 8.48 -0.49 -4.27
CA ILE A 41 8.68 -1.16 -5.56
C ILE A 41 7.49 -2.05 -6.01
N ILE A 42 6.47 -2.19 -5.16
CA ILE A 42 5.23 -2.86 -5.50
C ILE A 42 4.39 -2.10 -6.54
N PHE A 43 4.62 -0.79 -6.70
CA PHE A 43 3.97 0.02 -7.72
C PHE A 43 4.63 -0.21 -9.09
N ALA A 44 3.80 -0.47 -10.12
CA ALA A 44 4.29 -0.76 -11.46
C ALA A 44 4.96 0.44 -12.14
N GLU A 45 4.66 1.64 -11.66
CA GLU A 45 5.23 2.90 -12.12
C GLU A 45 6.70 3.10 -11.70
N ILE A 46 7.16 2.32 -10.71
CA ILE A 46 8.51 2.44 -10.17
C ILE A 46 9.44 1.48 -10.91
N ASN A 47 10.48 2.04 -11.55
CA ASN A 47 11.54 1.24 -12.15
C ASN A 47 12.60 0.89 -11.10
N TYR A 48 12.78 -0.40 -10.82
CA TYR A 48 13.73 -0.92 -9.84
C TYR A 48 15.17 -0.46 -10.10
N ASP A 49 15.57 -0.37 -11.37
CA ASP A 49 16.96 -0.06 -11.75
C ASP A 49 17.36 1.39 -11.44
N ASN A 50 16.38 2.28 -11.25
CA ASN A 50 16.60 3.71 -11.00
C ASN A 50 16.48 4.08 -9.52
N ILE A 51 16.43 3.10 -8.60
CA ILE A 51 16.24 3.34 -7.17
C ILE A 51 17.54 3.16 -6.40
N ASP A 52 17.98 4.22 -5.71
CA ASP A 52 19.17 4.15 -4.84
C ASP A 52 18.92 3.34 -3.55
N SER A 53 17.69 3.34 -3.04
CA SER A 53 17.31 2.63 -1.81
C SER A 53 15.82 2.30 -1.73
N VAL A 54 15.50 1.13 -1.18
CA VAL A 54 14.12 0.73 -0.90
C VAL A 54 13.55 1.57 0.24
N ARG A 55 12.42 2.23 -0.01
CA ARG A 55 11.69 3.03 0.99
C ARG A 55 10.33 2.42 1.28
N GLY A 56 9.91 2.54 2.53
CA GLY A 56 8.55 2.20 2.95
C GLY A 56 7.59 3.38 2.71
N LEU A 57 6.30 3.06 2.69
CA LEU A 57 5.20 4.01 2.54
C LEU A 57 4.13 3.68 3.58
N ASN A 58 3.61 4.68 4.29
CA ASN A 58 2.43 4.51 5.14
C ASN A 58 1.21 5.10 4.43
N VAL A 59 0.12 4.34 4.40
CA VAL A 59 -1.14 4.74 3.80
C VAL A 59 -2.22 4.74 4.87
N THR A 60 -2.89 5.89 4.99
CA THR A 60 -4.06 6.07 5.85
C THR A 60 -5.27 6.34 4.96
N ILE A 61 -6.29 5.51 5.08
CA ILE A 61 -7.58 5.69 4.43
C ILE A 61 -8.54 6.22 5.48
N THR A 62 -9.08 7.41 5.25
CA THR A 62 -10.10 8.02 6.11
C THR A 62 -11.46 7.90 5.47
N THR A 63 -12.42 7.36 6.20
CA THR A 63 -13.83 7.41 5.84
C THR A 63 -14.54 8.48 6.68
N SER A 64 -15.46 9.23 6.06
CA SER A 64 -16.20 10.34 6.67
C SER A 64 -17.06 9.96 7.86
#